data_AF-A4BE80-F1
#
_entry.id   AF-A4BE80-F1
#
_cell.length_a   1.000
_cell.length_b   1.000
_cell.length_c   1.000
_cell.angle_alpha   90.00
_cell.angle_beta   90.00
_cell.angle_gamma   90.00
#
_symmetry.space_group_name_H-M   'P 1'
#
loop_
_entity.id
_entity.type
_entity.pdbx_description
1 polymer ?
#
loop_
_entity_poly.entity_id
_entity_poly.type
_entity_poly.pdbx_seq_one_letter_code
_entity_poly.pdbx_strand_id
1 'polypeptide(L)'
;MLQRFLCLLILLTPLSVLAAGKIYTWTDDDGNVYYGDRPPTEIEAEEITIQGKKREPVTVDESVLPGQWFGTDERGGEVKMTLNENGTVTFIHTRSDQSVYNYQGIWTYEDNSITVITEFSQTAPANGNFKRSVEPVQLTYFIVRFSSDTMELVIEDDRFTLAPVNL
;
A
#
# COMPACT_ATOMS: atom_id res chain seq x y z
N MET A 1 6.80 -27.20 53.58
CA MET A 1 5.86 -27.94 52.70
C MET A 1 5.22 -27.08 51.60
N LEU A 2 5.16 -25.75 51.73
CA LEU A 2 4.52 -24.85 50.75
C LEU A 2 5.30 -24.70 49.42
N GLN A 3 6.62 -24.91 49.43
CA GLN A 3 7.49 -24.72 48.27
C GLN A 3 7.41 -25.86 47.24
N ARG A 4 6.95 -27.06 47.64
CA ARG A 4 6.73 -28.20 46.72
C ARG A 4 5.43 -28.09 45.92
N PHE A 5 4.46 -27.31 46.40
CA PHE A 5 3.19 -27.07 45.70
C PHE A 5 3.30 -26.00 44.61
N LEU A 6 4.23 -25.05 44.75
CA LEU A 6 4.41 -23.96 43.78
C LEU A 6 4.98 -24.45 42.44
N CYS A 7 5.80 -25.50 42.45
CA CYS A 7 6.34 -26.09 41.22
C CYS A 7 5.30 -26.88 40.41
N LEU A 8 4.21 -27.36 41.04
CA LEU A 8 3.18 -28.12 40.33
C LEU A 8 2.17 -27.21 39.60
N LEU A 9 1.97 -25.98 40.10
CA LEU A 9 1.01 -25.02 39.52
C LEU A 9 1.52 -24.33 38.25
N ILE A 10 2.84 -24.24 38.08
CA ILE A 10 3.46 -23.64 36.89
C ILE A 10 3.43 -24.59 35.68
N LEU A 11 3.21 -25.90 35.88
CA LEU A 11 3.12 -26.87 34.78
C LEU A 11 1.73 -26.92 34.10
N LEU A 12 0.74 -26.20 34.61
CA LEU A 12 -0.64 -26.23 34.11
C LEU A 12 -1.01 -25.02 33.24
N THR A 13 -0.03 -24.23 32.78
CA THR A 13 -0.31 -23.22 31.75
C THR A 13 -0.43 -23.93 30.40
N PRO A 14 -1.60 -23.88 29.74
CA PRO A 14 -1.70 -24.41 28.38
C PRO A 14 -0.73 -23.61 27.51
N LEU A 15 0.25 -24.30 26.93
CA LEU A 15 0.97 -23.80 25.77
C LEU A 15 -0.09 -23.58 24.70
N SER A 16 -0.53 -22.32 24.53
CA SER A 16 -1.31 -21.92 23.38
C SER A 16 -0.44 -22.18 22.16
N VAL A 17 -0.63 -23.35 21.55
CA VAL A 17 0.00 -23.70 20.27
C VAL A 17 -0.54 -22.68 19.29
N LEU A 18 0.32 -21.74 18.89
CA LEU A 18 0.10 -20.87 17.74
C LEU A 18 0.04 -21.77 16.50
N ALA A 19 -1.12 -22.36 16.25
CA ALA A 19 -1.40 -23.02 14.99
C ALA A 19 -1.28 -21.95 13.90
N ALA A 20 -0.48 -22.24 12.87
CA ALA A 20 -0.47 -21.42 11.66
C ALA A 20 -1.92 -21.36 11.15
N GLY A 21 -2.55 -20.20 11.26
CA GLY A 21 -3.96 -20.01 10.96
C GLY A 21 -4.22 -20.36 9.50
N LYS A 22 -4.93 -21.46 9.28
CA LYS A 22 -5.51 -21.78 7.98
C LYS A 22 -6.68 -20.85 7.74
N ILE A 23 -6.84 -20.37 6.52
CA ILE A 23 -8.00 -19.57 6.14
C ILE A 23 -8.78 -20.39 5.14
N TYR A 24 -10.09 -20.41 5.29
CA TYR A 24 -11.02 -21.14 4.45
C TYR A 24 -11.94 -20.16 3.72
N THR A 25 -12.46 -20.59 2.58
CA THR A 25 -13.54 -19.94 1.85
C THR A 25 -14.75 -20.85 1.81
N TRP A 26 -15.95 -20.31 1.98
CA TRP A 26 -17.21 -21.04 1.82
C TRP A 26 -18.30 -20.13 1.28
N THR A 27 -19.33 -20.72 0.70
CA THR A 27 -20.52 -20.01 0.20
C THR A 27 -21.73 -20.45 1.02
N ASP A 28 -22.52 -19.49 1.52
CA ASP A 28 -23.77 -19.80 2.22
C ASP A 28 -24.92 -20.14 1.26
N ASP A 29 -26.08 -20.48 1.81
CA ASP A 29 -27.29 -20.84 1.04
C ASP A 29 -27.84 -19.67 0.20
N ASP A 30 -27.51 -18.42 0.59
CA ASP A 30 -27.90 -17.19 -0.11
C ASP A 30 -26.91 -16.81 -1.22
N GLY A 31 -25.82 -17.58 -1.40
CA GLY A 31 -24.79 -17.34 -2.41
C GLY A 31 -23.70 -16.36 -2.00
N ASN A 32 -23.62 -15.95 -0.73
CA ASN A 32 -22.59 -15.05 -0.22
C ASN A 32 -21.29 -15.82 0.07
N VAL A 33 -20.16 -15.25 -0.35
CA VAL A 33 -18.83 -15.84 -0.12
C VAL A 33 -18.22 -15.27 1.16
N TYR A 34 -17.77 -16.16 2.05
CA TYR A 34 -17.13 -15.83 3.31
C TYR A 34 -15.71 -16.37 3.38
N TYR A 35 -14.87 -15.68 4.15
CA TYR A 35 -13.49 -16.09 4.44
C TYR A 35 -13.25 -16.09 5.95
N GLY A 36 -12.57 -17.11 6.47
CA GLY A 36 -12.28 -17.20 7.90
C GLY A 36 -11.53 -18.45 8.30
N ASP A 37 -11.06 -18.50 9.54
CA ASP A 37 -10.33 -19.63 10.11
C ASP A 37 -11.24 -20.70 10.73
N ARG A 38 -12.56 -20.43 10.78
CA ARG A 38 -13.59 -21.29 11.39
C ARG A 38 -14.83 -21.39 10.50
N PRO A 39 -14.78 -22.21 9.43
CA PRO A 39 -15.97 -22.45 8.62
C PRO A 39 -17.05 -23.18 9.44
N PRO A 40 -18.35 -22.95 9.14
CA PRO A 40 -19.43 -23.76 9.69
C PRO A 40 -19.24 -25.25 9.37
N THR A 41 -19.53 -26.13 10.31
CA THR A 41 -19.29 -27.59 10.16
C THR A 41 -20.16 -28.23 9.08
N GLU A 42 -21.28 -27.59 8.74
CA GLU A 42 -22.30 -28.12 7.83
C GLU A 42 -22.09 -27.66 6.38
N ILE A 43 -21.14 -26.74 6.14
CA ILE A 43 -20.87 -26.18 4.81
C ILE A 43 -19.51 -26.69 4.34
N GLU A 44 -19.44 -27.13 3.08
CA GLU A 44 -18.17 -27.48 2.44
C GLU A 44 -17.32 -26.21 2.30
N ALA A 45 -16.14 -26.23 2.90
CA ALA A 45 -15.22 -25.10 2.92
C ALA A 45 -13.88 -25.51 2.31
N GLU A 46 -13.35 -24.65 1.44
CA GLU A 46 -12.06 -24.87 0.79
C GLU A 46 -10.96 -24.12 1.54
N GLU A 47 -9.87 -24.81 1.90
CA GLU A 47 -8.69 -24.15 2.48
C GLU A 47 -8.02 -23.29 1.40
N ILE A 48 -7.92 -21.98 1.66
CA ILE A 48 -7.18 -21.06 0.82
C ILE A 48 -5.78 -20.84 1.40
N THR A 49 -4.78 -21.04 0.55
CA THR A 49 -3.41 -20.64 0.89
C THR A 49 -3.26 -19.15 0.60
N ILE A 50 -3.18 -18.32 1.64
CA ILE A 50 -2.77 -16.92 1.45
C ILE A 50 -1.28 -16.93 1.10
N GLN A 51 -0.99 -16.74 -0.19
CA GLN A 51 0.37 -16.53 -0.67
C GLN A 51 0.80 -15.07 -0.43
N GLY A 52 0.74 -14.64 0.82
CA GLY A 52 1.27 -13.35 1.25
C GLY A 52 2.70 -13.54 1.74
N LYS A 53 3.69 -13.01 1.02
CA LYS A 53 4.99 -12.77 1.67
C LYS A 53 4.78 -11.61 2.63
N LYS A 54 4.97 -11.85 3.93
CA LYS A 54 5.10 -10.76 4.91
C LYS A 54 6.20 -9.84 4.37
N ARG A 55 5.82 -8.63 3.94
CA ARG A 55 6.79 -7.64 3.50
C ARG A 55 7.59 -7.24 4.72
N GLU A 56 8.91 -7.19 4.58
CA GLU A 56 9.73 -6.58 5.63
C GLU A 56 9.28 -5.13 5.80
N PRO A 57 9.22 -4.61 7.03
CA PRO A 57 8.88 -3.22 7.27
C PRO A 57 9.84 -2.33 6.47
N VAL A 58 9.29 -1.46 5.62
CA VAL A 58 10.10 -0.40 4.99
C VAL A 58 10.22 0.71 6.01
N THR A 59 11.45 1.02 6.43
CA THR A 59 11.71 2.20 7.26
C THR A 59 11.88 3.39 6.34
N VAL A 60 11.02 4.38 6.47
CA VAL A 60 11.08 5.64 5.73
C VAL A 60 11.49 6.74 6.71
N ASP A 61 12.50 7.51 6.33
CA ASP A 61 12.82 8.76 7.01
C ASP A 61 11.94 9.87 6.42
N GLU A 62 10.87 10.22 7.13
CA GLU A 62 9.89 11.21 6.67
C GLU A 62 10.51 12.59 6.43
N SER A 63 11.61 12.91 7.12
CA SER A 63 12.25 14.22 7.01
C SER A 63 12.89 14.47 5.65
N VAL A 64 13.16 13.42 4.88
CA VAL A 64 13.74 13.51 3.53
C VAL A 64 12.71 13.30 2.42
N LEU A 65 11.45 13.05 2.74
CA LEU A 65 10.39 12.95 1.73
C LEU A 65 10.11 14.28 1.00
N PRO A 66 10.06 15.45 1.69
CA PRO A 66 9.87 16.72 1.02
C PRO A 66 10.97 16.98 0.00
N GLY A 67 10.58 17.40 -1.21
CA GLY A 67 11.47 17.56 -2.35
C GLY A 67 10.82 17.12 -3.64
N GLN A 68 11.60 17.18 -4.73
CA GLN A 68 11.17 16.69 -6.03
C GLN A 68 11.73 15.30 -6.25
N TRP A 69 10.88 14.37 -6.69
CA TRP A 69 11.24 13.02 -7.06
C TRP A 69 10.81 12.77 -8.50
N PHE A 70 11.66 12.07 -9.25
CA PHE A 70 11.38 11.66 -10.62
C PHE A 70 11.75 10.20 -10.81
N GLY A 71 10.93 9.47 -11.55
CA GLY A 71 11.18 8.07 -11.85
C GLY A 71 10.39 7.55 -13.03
N THR A 72 10.68 6.32 -13.41
CA THR A 72 10.01 5.62 -14.50
C THR A 72 9.57 4.23 -14.06
N ASP A 73 8.59 3.68 -14.76
CA ASP A 73 8.24 2.26 -14.70
C ASP A 73 8.96 1.46 -15.80
N GLU A 74 8.77 0.14 -15.82
CA GLU A 74 9.35 -0.76 -16.82
C GLU A 74 8.69 -0.67 -18.21
N ARG A 75 7.49 -0.08 -18.28
CA ARG A 75 6.68 0.08 -19.50
C ARG A 75 6.91 1.43 -20.18
N GLY A 76 7.75 2.29 -19.62
CA GLY A 76 8.04 3.63 -20.12
C GLY A 76 7.08 4.71 -19.64
N GLY A 77 6.28 4.44 -18.60
CA GLY A 77 5.59 5.46 -17.83
C GLY A 77 6.57 6.23 -16.94
N GLU A 78 6.22 7.47 -16.64
CA GLU A 78 7.03 8.41 -15.87
C GLU A 78 6.20 9.05 -14.76
N VAL A 79 6.82 9.25 -13.60
CA VAL A 79 6.23 10.00 -12.49
C VAL A 79 7.18 11.09 -12.06
N LYS A 80 6.64 12.29 -11.87
CA LYS A 80 7.30 13.39 -11.16
C LYS A 80 6.41 13.86 -10.02
N MET A 81 6.93 13.86 -8.81
CA MET A 81 6.24 14.41 -7.65
C MET A 81 7.07 15.50 -7.00
N THR A 82 6.41 16.55 -6.52
CA THR A 82 7.00 17.58 -5.67
C THR A 82 6.19 17.60 -4.39
N LEU A 83 6.76 17.04 -3.33
CA LEU A 83 6.19 17.02 -1.99
C LEU A 83 6.74 18.23 -1.23
N ASN A 84 5.86 19.15 -0.82
CA ASN A 84 6.28 20.34 -0.08
C ASN A 84 6.10 20.12 1.43
N GLU A 85 6.98 20.72 2.24
CA GLU A 85 6.91 20.65 3.71
C GLU A 85 5.61 21.20 4.29
N ASN A 86 4.95 22.12 3.57
CA ASN A 86 3.66 22.67 3.96
C ASN A 86 2.46 21.73 3.65
N GLY A 87 2.72 20.50 3.19
CA GLY A 87 1.71 19.49 2.88
C GLY A 87 1.09 19.61 1.49
N THR A 88 1.53 20.54 0.63
CA THR A 88 1.04 20.60 -0.75
C THR A 88 1.85 19.71 -1.69
N VAL A 89 1.21 19.22 -2.74
CA VAL A 89 1.84 18.36 -3.75
C VAL A 89 1.53 18.82 -5.16
N THR A 90 2.53 18.75 -6.03
CA THR A 90 2.33 18.67 -7.48
C THR A 90 2.77 17.30 -7.94
N PHE A 91 1.92 16.62 -8.70
CA PHE A 91 2.18 15.28 -9.18
C PHE A 91 1.87 15.21 -10.66
N ILE A 92 2.78 14.62 -11.44
CA ILE A 92 2.63 14.39 -12.87
C ILE A 92 2.88 12.91 -13.12
N HIS A 93 1.93 12.23 -13.76
CA HIS A 93 2.09 10.87 -14.24
C HIS A 93 1.82 10.82 -15.74
N THR A 94 2.84 10.43 -16.49
CA THR A 94 2.73 10.07 -17.89
C THR A 94 2.68 8.54 -17.96
N ARG A 95 1.55 7.98 -18.39
CA ARG A 95 1.44 6.53 -18.55
C ARG A 95 2.19 6.07 -19.79
N SER A 96 2.46 4.77 -19.91
CA SER A 96 3.12 4.17 -21.07
C SER A 96 2.38 4.45 -22.40
N ASP A 97 1.06 4.63 -22.35
CA ASP A 97 0.24 5.00 -23.50
C ASP A 97 0.34 6.50 -23.87
N GLN A 98 1.18 7.28 -23.18
CA GLN A 98 1.37 8.72 -23.32
C GLN A 98 0.18 9.58 -22.84
N SER A 99 -0.79 9.01 -22.13
CA SER A 99 -1.75 9.81 -21.38
C SER A 99 -1.06 10.49 -20.18
N VAL A 100 -1.41 11.76 -19.94
CA VAL A 100 -0.78 12.59 -18.91
C VAL A 100 -1.82 13.02 -17.88
N TYR A 101 -1.46 12.88 -16.61
CA TYR A 101 -2.26 13.26 -15.47
C TYR A 101 -1.46 14.22 -14.58
N ASN A 102 -1.94 15.45 -14.43
CA ASN A 102 -1.36 16.44 -13.55
C ASN A 102 -2.32 16.68 -12.38
N TYR A 103 -1.81 16.53 -11.17
CA TYR A 103 -2.57 16.68 -9.94
C TYR A 103 -1.91 17.73 -9.05
N GLN A 104 -2.76 18.59 -8.46
CA GLN A 104 -2.37 19.52 -7.42
C GLN A 104 -3.32 19.36 -6.24
N GLY A 105 -2.78 19.39 -5.04
CA GLY A 105 -3.57 19.29 -3.82
C GLY A 105 -2.69 19.08 -2.61
N ILE A 106 -3.14 18.21 -1.71
CA ILE A 106 -2.45 17.91 -0.45
C ILE A 106 -1.90 16.49 -0.45
N TRP A 107 -0.81 16.29 0.28
CA TRP A 107 -0.25 14.96 0.52
C TRP A 107 -0.12 14.67 2.01
N THR A 108 -0.24 13.40 2.34
CA THR A 108 0.09 12.86 3.67
C THR A 108 0.95 11.61 3.51
N TYR A 109 1.67 11.29 4.57
CA TYR A 109 2.39 10.03 4.69
C TYR A 109 1.92 9.30 5.95
N GLU A 110 1.51 8.05 5.81
CA GLU A 110 1.09 7.16 6.89
C GLU A 110 1.33 5.71 6.47
N ASP A 111 1.86 4.87 7.37
CA ASP A 111 2.05 3.43 7.13
C ASP A 111 2.69 3.10 5.76
N ASN A 112 3.80 3.79 5.46
CA ASN A 112 4.57 3.62 4.22
C ASN A 112 3.78 4.00 2.95
N SER A 113 2.71 4.76 3.10
CA SER A 113 1.82 5.15 2.02
C SER A 113 1.82 6.66 1.87
N ILE A 114 2.08 7.15 0.66
CA ILE A 114 1.85 8.54 0.29
C ILE A 114 0.43 8.64 -0.26
N THR A 115 -0.42 9.40 0.41
CA THR A 115 -1.77 9.70 -0.11
C THR A 115 -1.79 11.09 -0.68
N VAL A 116 -2.28 11.23 -1.90
CA VAL A 116 -2.50 12.50 -2.59
C VAL A 116 -3.99 12.71 -2.75
N ILE A 117 -4.51 13.81 -2.20
CA ILE A 117 -5.90 14.24 -2.41
C ILE A 117 -5.86 15.48 -3.30
N THR A 118 -6.48 15.38 -4.47
CA THR A 118 -6.42 16.46 -5.47
C THR A 118 -7.47 17.53 -5.19
N GLU A 119 -7.07 18.78 -5.21
CA GLU A 119 -7.99 19.93 -5.31
C GLU A 119 -8.23 20.32 -6.78
N PHE A 120 -7.27 20.01 -7.63
CA PHE A 120 -7.27 20.32 -9.05
C PHE A 120 -6.59 19.20 -9.83
N SER A 121 -7.17 18.83 -10.96
CA SER A 121 -6.55 17.89 -11.90
C SER A 121 -6.63 18.39 -13.34
N GLN A 122 -5.62 18.01 -14.13
CA GLN A 122 -5.65 18.10 -15.58
C GLN A 122 -5.29 16.75 -16.17
N THR A 123 -6.07 16.27 -17.13
CA THR A 123 -5.81 15.00 -17.79
C THR A 123 -5.82 15.18 -19.29
N ALA A 124 -4.90 14.54 -19.99
CA ALA A 124 -4.87 14.46 -21.44
C ALA A 124 -4.72 13.00 -21.85
N PRO A 125 -5.61 12.45 -22.71
CA PRO A 125 -5.34 11.16 -23.32
C PRO A 125 -4.15 11.27 -24.29
N ALA A 126 -3.65 10.14 -24.76
CA ALA A 126 -2.61 10.09 -25.78
C ALA A 126 -2.96 10.98 -26.98
N ASN A 127 -2.09 11.94 -27.33
CA ASN A 127 -2.30 12.92 -28.40
C ASN A 127 -3.56 13.81 -28.25
N GLY A 128 -4.10 13.91 -27.03
CA GLY A 128 -5.27 14.74 -26.72
C GLY A 128 -4.93 16.08 -26.09
N ASN A 129 -5.98 16.89 -25.89
CA ASN A 129 -5.87 18.14 -25.15
C ASN A 129 -6.13 17.90 -23.66
N PHE A 130 -5.49 18.72 -22.82
CA PHE A 130 -5.77 18.74 -21.39
C PHE A 130 -7.21 19.16 -21.11
N LYS A 131 -7.89 18.37 -20.27
CA LYS A 131 -9.15 18.70 -19.64
C LYS A 131 -8.92 18.94 -18.18
N ARG A 132 -9.48 20.02 -17.65
CA ARG A 132 -9.42 20.36 -16.24
C ARG A 132 -10.61 19.72 -15.50
N SER A 133 -10.38 19.22 -14.30
CA SER A 133 -11.42 18.88 -13.34
C SER A 133 -11.12 19.48 -11.96
N VAL A 134 -12.19 19.69 -11.18
CA VAL A 134 -12.16 20.05 -9.76
C VAL A 134 -12.77 18.95 -8.90
N GLU A 135 -13.18 17.84 -9.51
CA GLU A 135 -13.63 16.67 -8.79
C GLU A 135 -12.42 16.05 -8.07
N PRO A 136 -12.48 15.89 -6.74
CA PRO A 136 -11.36 15.38 -5.97
C PRO A 136 -11.13 13.90 -6.29
N VAL A 137 -9.88 13.56 -6.51
CA VAL A 137 -9.39 12.19 -6.67
C VAL A 137 -8.44 11.91 -5.50
N GLN A 138 -8.54 10.72 -4.92
CA GLN A 138 -7.56 10.24 -3.95
C GLN A 138 -6.69 9.18 -4.63
N LEU A 139 -5.38 9.35 -4.52
CA LEU A 139 -4.38 8.41 -5.03
C LEU A 139 -3.50 7.97 -3.88
N THR A 140 -3.31 6.66 -3.73
CA THR A 140 -2.48 6.09 -2.67
C THR A 140 -1.33 5.31 -3.29
N TYR A 141 -0.10 5.74 -2.98
CA TYR A 141 1.14 5.12 -3.42
C TYR A 141 1.79 4.40 -2.25
N PHE A 142 2.15 3.14 -2.44
CA PHE A 142 2.85 2.36 -1.43
C PHE A 142 4.35 2.41 -1.66
N ILE A 143 5.10 2.89 -0.66
CA ILE A 143 6.55 2.80 -0.63
C ILE A 143 6.93 1.37 -0.30
N VAL A 144 7.54 0.68 -1.27
CA VAL A 144 7.97 -0.72 -1.15
C VAL A 144 9.49 -0.85 -0.96
N ARG A 145 10.24 0.23 -1.19
CA ARG A 145 11.66 0.35 -0.86
C ARG A 145 12.02 1.83 -0.70
N PHE A 146 12.92 2.13 0.24
CA PHE A 146 13.32 3.49 0.52
C PHE A 146 14.80 3.63 0.91
N SER A 147 15.43 4.70 0.42
CA SER A 147 16.69 5.30 0.87
C SER A 147 16.67 6.80 0.58
N SER A 148 17.66 7.56 1.04
CA SER A 148 17.77 9.00 0.73
C SER A 148 17.86 9.30 -0.77
N ASP A 149 18.33 8.34 -1.56
CA ASP A 149 18.64 8.54 -2.98
C ASP A 149 17.68 7.75 -3.88
N THR A 150 16.79 6.93 -3.31
CA THR A 150 15.91 6.05 -4.10
C THR A 150 14.63 5.73 -3.35
N MET A 151 13.50 5.84 -4.04
CA MET A 151 12.19 5.42 -3.54
C MET A 151 11.51 4.53 -4.59
N GLU A 152 11.12 3.32 -4.21
CA GLU A 152 10.26 2.49 -5.06
C GLU A 152 8.81 2.63 -4.61
N LEU A 153 7.95 2.99 -5.56
CA LEU A 153 6.51 3.20 -5.35
C LEU A 153 5.69 2.19 -6.15
N VAL A 154 4.55 1.80 -5.58
CA VAL A 154 3.52 1.03 -6.28
C VAL A 154 2.19 1.77 -6.20
N ILE A 155 1.51 1.90 -7.34
CA ILE A 155 0.13 2.36 -7.44
C ILE A 155 -0.60 1.46 -8.43
N GLU A 156 -1.75 0.90 -8.03
CA GLU A 156 -2.48 -0.08 -8.86
C GLU A 156 -1.53 -1.18 -9.37
N ASP A 157 -1.36 -1.30 -10.69
CA ASP A 157 -0.46 -2.24 -11.36
C ASP A 157 0.90 -1.63 -11.75
N ASP A 158 1.12 -0.34 -11.50
CA ASP A 158 2.35 0.37 -11.84
C ASP A 158 3.36 0.30 -10.69
N ARG A 159 4.63 0.10 -11.05
CA ARG A 159 5.78 0.18 -10.14
C ARG A 159 6.79 1.16 -10.70
N PHE A 160 7.15 2.15 -9.90
CA PHE A 160 8.12 3.18 -10.26
C PHE A 160 9.36 3.09 -9.39
N THR A 161 10.53 3.35 -9.99
CA THR A 161 11.76 3.63 -9.25
C THR A 161 12.09 5.11 -9.40
N LEU A 162 12.07 5.84 -8.28
CA LEU A 162 12.27 7.28 -8.24
C LEU A 162 13.61 7.63 -7.59
N ALA A 163 14.22 8.71 -8.07
CA ALA A 163 15.36 9.37 -7.46
C ALA A 163 15.01 10.83 -7.10
N PRO A 164 15.61 11.41 -6.06
CA PRO A 164 15.46 12.83 -5.77
C PRO A 164 16.09 13.65 -6.91
N VAL A 165 15.43 14.74 -7.27
CA VAL A 165 15.93 15.70 -8.26
C VAL A 165 16.62 16.82 -7.51
N ASN A 166 17.96 16.83 -7.54
CA ASN A 166 18.74 17.94 -7.01
C ASN A 166 18.61 19.13 -7.97
N LEU A 167 18.06 20.25 -7.49
CA LEU A 167 18.03 21.54 -8.19
C LEU A 167 19.26 22.39 -7.85
#